data_AF-A0A7S4MU56-F1
#
_entry.id   AF-A0A7S4MU56-F1
#
_cell.length_a   1.000
_cell.length_b   1.000
_cell.length_c   1.000
_cell.angle_alpha   90.00
_cell.angle_beta   90.00
_cell.angle_gamma   90.00
#
_symmetry.space_group_name_H-M   'P 1'
#
loop_
_entity.id
_entity.type
_entity.pdbx_description
1 polymer ?
#
loop_
_entity_poly.entity_id
_entity_poly.type
_entity_poly.pdbx_seq_one_letter_code
_entity_poly.pdbx_strand_id
1 'polypeptide(L)'
;MGDHTASDAAIAAALAQQEQERATSELHHQLSGPVVQGRSVGSPFSYPGDRRRTAGTARSASFSSPRGTDRCPGGCGGSLRSFSASPAQRIHCNACGRRLSAGEAAHSCTACDYDLCAACRNGGGRSGAAAAAAYPFQSPPFSG
;
A
#
# COMPACT_ATOMS: atom_id res chain seq x y z
N MET A 1 40.33 -48.05 -25.68
CA MET A 1 40.61 -47.86 -24.24
C MET A 1 40.38 -46.39 -23.85
N GLY A 2 39.24 -45.78 -24.19
CA GLY A 2 39.17 -44.29 -24.21
C GLY A 2 37.90 -43.57 -23.74
N ASP A 3 36.80 -44.23 -23.35
CA ASP A 3 35.50 -43.51 -23.28
C ASP A 3 34.70 -43.65 -21.98
N HIS A 4 35.23 -44.32 -20.95
CA HIS A 4 34.48 -44.52 -19.70
C HIS A 4 34.49 -43.28 -18.77
N THR A 5 35.57 -42.50 -18.76
CA THR A 5 35.71 -41.35 -17.85
C THR A 5 34.80 -40.17 -18.21
N ALA A 6 34.50 -39.97 -19.49
CA ALA A 6 33.58 -38.94 -19.94
C ALA A 6 32.12 -39.22 -19.51
N SER A 7 31.74 -40.50 -19.47
CA SER A 7 30.40 -40.92 -19.04
C SER A 7 30.22 -40.76 -17.52
N ASP A 8 31.23 -41.11 -16.72
CA ASP A 8 31.18 -40.92 -15.26
C ASP A 8 31.08 -39.43 -14.87
N ALA A 9 31.78 -38.55 -15.58
CA ALA A 9 31.69 -37.10 -15.35
C ALA A 9 30.30 -36.54 -15.66
N ALA A 10 29.65 -37.03 -16.73
CA ALA A 10 28.30 -36.61 -17.09
C ALA A 10 27.25 -37.07 -16.05
N ILE A 11 27.39 -38.29 -15.52
CA ILE A 11 26.51 -38.81 -14.48
C ILE A 11 26.66 -38.03 -13.17
N ALA A 12 27.90 -37.71 -12.78
CA ALA A 12 28.16 -36.89 -11.59
C ALA A 12 27.55 -35.48 -11.71
N ALA A 13 27.65 -34.85 -12.88
CA ALA A 13 27.05 -33.55 -13.14
C ALA A 13 25.51 -33.59 -13.09
N ALA A 14 24.89 -34.63 -13.65
CA ALA A 14 23.44 -34.80 -13.64
C ALA A 14 22.88 -34.99 -12.21
N LEU A 15 23.56 -35.76 -11.37
CA LEU A 15 23.17 -35.93 -9.97
C LEU A 15 23.27 -34.62 -9.18
N ALA A 16 24.35 -33.86 -9.39
CA ALA A 16 24.51 -32.56 -8.75
C ALA A 16 23.38 -31.57 -9.15
N GLN A 17 22.96 -31.58 -10.41
CA GLN A 17 21.82 -30.77 -10.87
C GLN A 17 20.51 -31.19 -10.20
N GLN A 18 20.26 -32.50 -10.07
CA GLN A 18 19.04 -33.01 -9.45
C GLN A 18 18.95 -32.65 -7.95
N GLU A 19 20.07 -32.68 -7.22
CA GLU A 19 20.12 -32.24 -5.82
C GLU A 19 19.82 -30.74 -5.69
N GLN A 20 20.34 -29.94 -6.60
CA GLN A 20 20.11 -28.49 -6.63
C GLN A 20 18.62 -28.17 -6.89
N GLU A 21 17.98 -28.86 -7.84
CA GLU A 21 16.56 -28.70 -8.13
C GLU A 21 15.68 -29.12 -6.93
N ARG A 22 15.99 -30.23 -6.26
CA ARG A 22 15.28 -30.65 -5.04
C ARG A 22 15.36 -29.61 -3.93
N ALA A 23 16.55 -29.06 -3.69
CA ALA A 23 16.73 -28.02 -2.67
C ALA A 23 15.91 -26.75 -2.98
N THR A 24 15.89 -26.32 -4.24
CA THR A 24 15.09 -25.15 -4.65
C THR A 24 13.58 -25.39 -4.55
N SER A 25 13.11 -26.60 -4.89
CA SER A 25 11.69 -26.95 -4.77
C SER A 25 11.21 -26.98 -3.32
N GLU A 26 12.05 -27.45 -2.39
CA GLU A 26 11.71 -27.46 -0.96
C GLU A 26 11.56 -26.03 -0.41
N LEU A 27 12.48 -25.13 -0.79
CA LEU A 27 12.41 -23.71 -0.46
C LEU A 27 11.13 -23.05 -0.99
N HIS A 28 10.75 -23.33 -2.24
CA HIS A 28 9.53 -22.77 -2.82
C HIS A 28 8.27 -23.24 -2.09
N HIS A 29 8.23 -24.50 -1.64
CA HIS A 29 7.11 -25.03 -0.87
C HIS A 29 6.99 -24.41 0.52
N GLN A 30 8.11 -24.14 1.20
CA GLN A 30 8.12 -23.46 2.49
C GLN A 30 7.67 -22.00 2.40
N LEU A 31 8.02 -21.30 1.32
CA LEU A 31 7.61 -19.91 1.09
C LEU A 31 6.17 -19.79 0.58
N SER A 32 5.65 -20.81 -0.11
CA SER A 32 4.27 -20.89 -0.59
C SER A 32 3.30 -21.32 0.51
N GLY A 33 3.41 -20.70 1.69
CA GLY A 33 2.57 -21.00 2.85
C GLY A 33 1.07 -21.05 2.51
N PRO A 34 0.27 -21.78 3.32
CA PRO A 34 -1.12 -22.04 3.01
C PRO A 34 -1.89 -20.72 2.86
N VAL A 35 -2.40 -20.50 1.65
CA VAL A 35 -3.33 -19.41 1.36
C VAL A 35 -4.55 -19.63 2.23
N VAL A 36 -4.65 -18.87 3.32
CA VAL A 36 -5.84 -18.82 4.16
C VAL A 36 -6.96 -18.28 3.28
N GLN A 37 -7.81 -19.18 2.79
CA GLN A 37 -9.05 -18.84 2.11
C GLN A 37 -9.90 -18.03 3.08
N GLY A 38 -9.86 -16.71 2.90
CA GLY A 38 -10.65 -15.77 3.67
C GLY A 38 -12.12 -16.14 3.54
N ARG A 39 -12.71 -16.63 4.64
CA ARG A 39 -14.15 -16.83 4.76
C ARG A 39 -14.83 -15.48 4.57
N SER A 40 -15.47 -15.32 3.42
CA SER A 40 -16.41 -14.25 3.13
C SER A 40 -17.58 -14.35 4.10
N VAL A 41 -17.53 -13.59 5.19
CA VAL A 41 -18.71 -13.29 6.00
C VAL A 41 -19.65 -12.43 5.16
N GLY A 42 -20.68 -13.09 4.61
CA GLY A 42 -21.82 -12.42 4.01
C GLY A 42 -22.50 -11.53 5.05
N SER A 43 -22.67 -10.26 4.70
CA SER A 43 -23.50 -9.33 5.45
C SER A 43 -24.74 -9.05 4.60
N PRO A 44 -25.90 -9.66 4.91
CA PRO A 44 -27.12 -9.32 4.22
C PRO A 44 -27.62 -7.96 4.73
N PHE A 45 -27.48 -6.98 3.85
CA PHE A 45 -28.28 -5.76 3.85
C PHE A 45 -29.76 -6.11 4.01
N SER A 46 -30.41 -5.56 5.04
CA SER A 46 -31.86 -5.32 5.07
C SER A 46 -32.21 -4.32 6.15
N TYR A 47 -32.38 -3.04 5.75
CA TYR A 47 -33.34 -2.14 6.39
C TYR A 47 -33.90 -1.16 5.36
N PRO A 48 -35.17 -1.32 4.95
CA PRO A 48 -35.98 -0.22 4.46
C PRO A 48 -36.70 0.45 5.65
N GLY A 49 -36.81 1.77 5.63
CA GLY A 49 -37.59 2.55 6.60
C GLY A 49 -37.05 3.97 6.75
N ASP A 50 -37.37 4.86 5.81
CA ASP A 50 -38.46 5.84 5.90
C ASP A 50 -38.20 7.07 6.80
N ARG A 51 -38.05 8.20 6.10
CA ARG A 51 -38.66 9.51 6.35
C ARG A 51 -38.94 9.92 7.81
N ARG A 52 -38.16 10.88 8.30
CA ARG A 52 -38.72 12.10 8.91
C ARG A 52 -37.76 13.29 8.84
N ARG A 53 -38.23 14.36 8.19
CA ARG A 53 -37.76 15.73 8.38
C ARG A 53 -37.96 16.11 9.85
N THR A 54 -36.90 16.57 10.50
CA THR A 54 -37.00 17.54 11.59
C THR A 54 -35.97 18.64 11.36
N ALA A 55 -36.47 19.81 10.98
CA ALA A 55 -35.76 21.06 11.17
C ALA A 55 -35.66 21.29 12.68
N GLY A 56 -34.45 21.50 13.20
CA GLY A 56 -34.27 21.70 14.64
C GLY A 56 -32.80 21.81 15.04
N THR A 57 -32.37 23.06 15.22
CA THR A 57 -31.21 23.48 16.03
C THR A 57 -29.84 22.99 15.59
N ALA A 58 -29.07 23.93 15.06
CA ALA A 58 -27.61 23.91 15.05
C ALA A 58 -27.07 23.75 16.48
N ARG A 59 -26.97 22.51 16.94
CA ARG A 59 -25.98 22.12 17.93
C ARG A 59 -24.79 21.65 17.13
N SER A 60 -23.76 22.48 17.14
CA SER A 60 -22.41 22.15 16.73
C SER A 60 -22.17 20.69 17.01
N ALA A 61 -22.16 19.90 15.93
CA ALA A 61 -21.65 18.56 15.99
C ALA A 61 -20.22 18.73 16.49
N SER A 62 -20.03 18.47 17.78
CA SER A 62 -18.81 17.89 18.27
C SER A 62 -18.67 16.60 17.47
N PHE A 63 -18.21 16.73 16.23
CA PHE A 63 -17.43 15.71 15.57
C PHE A 63 -16.33 15.47 16.58
N SER A 64 -16.57 14.48 17.44
CA SER A 64 -15.54 13.74 18.11
C SER A 64 -14.71 13.17 16.96
N SER A 65 -13.84 14.02 16.39
CA SER A 65 -12.72 13.64 15.55
C SER A 65 -12.10 12.49 16.33
N PRO A 66 -12.27 11.23 15.88
CA PRO A 66 -11.64 10.14 16.57
C PRO A 66 -10.16 10.44 16.48
N ARG A 67 -9.61 10.78 17.66
CA ARG A 67 -8.22 11.16 17.86
C ARG A 67 -7.41 9.95 17.41
N GLY A 68 -6.76 10.11 16.27
CA GLY A 68 -6.12 9.04 15.51
C GLY A 68 -5.94 9.51 14.08
N THR A 69 -4.98 10.41 13.89
CA THR A 69 -4.55 11.02 12.61
C THR A 69 -3.94 10.00 11.63
N ASP A 70 -4.41 8.77 11.67
CA ASP A 70 -3.96 7.66 10.83
C ASP A 70 -4.98 7.33 9.75
N ARG A 71 -6.19 7.91 9.80
CA ARG A 71 -7.18 7.69 8.74
C ARG A 71 -6.83 8.49 7.50
N CYS A 72 -6.76 7.80 6.37
CA CYS A 72 -6.55 8.43 5.08
C CYS A 72 -7.65 9.47 4.80
N PRO A 73 -7.30 10.73 4.44
CA PRO A 73 -8.28 11.77 4.12
C PRO A 73 -9.10 11.45 2.86
N GLY A 74 -8.64 10.52 2.01
CA GLY A 74 -9.38 10.05 0.83
C GLY A 74 -10.62 9.20 1.14
N GLY A 75 -10.93 8.93 2.42
CA GLY A 75 -12.15 8.22 2.81
C GLY A 75 -12.13 6.71 2.55
N CYS A 76 -11.02 6.15 2.05
CA CYS A 76 -10.85 4.70 1.85
C CYS A 76 -10.85 3.88 3.15
N GLY A 77 -10.93 4.51 4.33
CA GLY A 77 -10.92 3.83 5.63
C GLY A 77 -9.57 3.21 6.01
N GLY A 78 -8.61 3.18 5.08
CA GLY A 78 -7.27 2.66 5.29
C GLY A 78 -6.43 3.53 6.24
N SER A 79 -5.43 2.89 6.86
CA SER A 79 -4.44 3.56 7.68
C SER A 79 -3.28 4.10 6.84
N LEU A 80 -2.79 5.28 7.19
CA LEU A 80 -1.55 5.84 6.64
C LEU A 80 -0.35 5.05 7.19
N ARG A 81 0.44 4.42 6.32
CA ARG A 81 1.68 3.74 6.71
C ARG A 81 2.80 4.77 6.79
N SER A 82 3.46 4.85 7.94
CA SER A 82 4.67 5.65 8.11
C SER A 82 5.89 4.93 7.54
N PHE A 83 6.67 5.63 6.71
CA PHE A 83 7.92 5.13 6.17
C PHE A 83 8.91 6.29 5.99
N SER A 84 10.19 5.98 5.82
CA SER A 84 11.22 6.96 5.53
C SER A 84 11.41 7.05 4.02
N ALA A 85 11.31 8.25 3.45
CA ALA A 85 11.50 8.44 2.02
C ALA A 85 12.94 8.05 1.63
N SER A 86 13.09 7.16 0.65
CA SER A 86 14.41 6.80 0.12
C SER A 86 14.85 7.80 -0.97
N PRO A 87 16.15 8.06 -1.17
CA PRO A 87 16.63 8.97 -2.22
C PRO A 87 16.23 8.54 -3.63
N ALA A 88 15.99 7.24 -3.83
CA ALA A 88 15.49 6.68 -5.09
C ALA A 88 14.00 6.99 -5.33
N GLN A 89 13.23 7.26 -4.27
CA GLN A 89 11.78 7.48 -4.35
C GLN A 89 11.50 8.97 -4.57
N ARG A 90 10.78 9.29 -5.65
CA ARG A 90 10.34 10.66 -5.94
C ARG A 90 8.93 10.89 -5.41
N ILE A 91 8.80 10.97 -4.09
CA ILE A 91 7.50 11.12 -3.43
C ILE A 91 7.21 12.60 -3.18
N HIS A 92 5.98 13.00 -3.42
CA HIS A 92 5.49 14.35 -3.24
C HIS A 92 4.34 14.36 -2.24
N CYS A 93 4.33 15.31 -1.32
CA CYS A 93 3.22 15.44 -0.38
C CYS A 93 1.99 15.98 -1.11
N ASN A 94 0.90 15.23 -1.17
CA ASN A 94 -0.35 15.65 -1.83
C ASN A 94 -0.99 16.88 -1.15
N ALA A 95 -0.68 17.13 0.14
CA ALA A 95 -1.24 18.27 0.86
C ALA A 95 -0.49 19.60 0.62
N CYS A 96 0.84 19.58 0.46
CA CYS A 96 1.63 20.80 0.28
C CYS A 96 2.43 20.86 -1.02
N GLY A 97 2.38 19.81 -1.85
CA GLY A 97 3.11 19.70 -3.12
C GLY A 97 4.62 19.53 -2.99
N ARG A 98 5.20 19.65 -1.78
CA ARG A 98 6.65 19.55 -1.58
C ARG A 98 7.15 18.15 -1.95
N ARG A 99 8.35 18.08 -2.52
CA ARG A 99 9.08 16.83 -2.67
C ARG A 99 9.73 16.44 -1.34
N LEU A 100 9.53 15.20 -0.92
CA LEU A 100 10.13 14.66 0.31
C LEU A 100 11.60 14.35 0.07
N SER A 101 12.45 14.71 1.04
CA SER A 101 13.88 14.43 0.98
C SER A 101 14.21 13.04 1.52
N ALA A 102 15.36 12.50 1.12
CA ALA A 102 15.84 11.22 1.62
C ALA A 102 15.97 11.23 3.15
N GLY A 103 15.40 10.23 3.81
CA GLY A 103 15.35 10.11 5.27
C GLY A 103 14.23 10.88 5.95
N GLU A 104 13.43 11.67 5.22
CA GLU A 104 12.28 12.37 5.78
C GLU A 104 11.14 11.39 6.08
N ALA A 105 10.45 11.57 7.21
CA ALA A 105 9.29 10.78 7.57
C ALA A 105 8.10 11.14 6.67
N ALA A 106 7.60 10.11 5.98
CA ALA A 106 6.52 10.15 5.03
C ALA A 106 5.38 9.22 5.46
N HIS A 107 4.17 9.53 5.02
CA HIS A 107 2.97 8.77 5.33
C HIS A 107 2.19 8.50 4.05
N SER A 108 2.15 7.25 3.61
CA SER A 108 1.45 6.85 2.39
C SER A 108 0.22 6.01 2.71
N CYS A 109 -0.85 6.24 1.97
CA CYS A 109 -1.98 5.32 1.92
C CYS A 109 -1.95 4.57 0.59
N THR A 110 -1.62 3.27 0.63
CA THR A 110 -1.54 2.42 -0.57
C THR A 110 -2.89 2.19 -1.26
N ALA A 111 -4.01 2.46 -0.58
CA ALA A 111 -5.35 2.30 -1.16
C ALA A 111 -5.80 3.53 -1.95
N CYS A 112 -5.24 4.69 -1.62
CA CYS A 112 -5.65 5.99 -2.17
C CYS A 112 -4.50 6.68 -2.93
N ASP A 113 -3.32 6.04 -3.02
CA ASP A 113 -2.06 6.60 -3.52
C ASP A 113 -1.81 8.03 -3.01
N TYR A 114 -1.99 8.21 -1.70
CA TYR A 114 -1.97 9.51 -1.06
C TYR A 114 -0.81 9.62 -0.09
N ASP A 115 0.10 10.55 -0.36
CA ASP A 115 1.33 10.76 0.40
C ASP A 115 1.30 12.06 1.20
N LEU A 116 1.75 12.00 2.44
CA LEU A 116 1.85 13.13 3.36
C LEU A 116 3.23 13.21 3.99
N CYS A 117 3.77 14.43 4.07
CA CYS A 117 4.95 14.69 4.89
C CYS A 117 4.60 14.64 6.39
N ALA A 118 5.60 14.36 7.24
CA ALA A 118 5.43 14.38 8.70
C ALA A 118 4.85 15.70 9.23
N ALA A 119 5.22 16.83 8.61
CA ALA A 119 4.70 18.14 8.99
C ALA A 119 3.20 18.30 8.65
N CYS A 120 2.72 17.83 7.50
CA CYS A 120 1.30 17.88 7.14
C CYS A 120 0.48 16.90 7.98
N ARG A 121 1.05 15.75 8.36
CA ARG A 121 0.40 14.80 9.27
C ARG A 121 0.26 15.39 10.69
N ASN A 122 1.34 15.90 11.27
CA ASN A 122 1.32 16.46 12.63
C ASN A 122 0.61 17.83 12.70
N GLY A 123 0.62 18.59 11.61
CA GLY A 123 0.13 19.98 11.56
C GLY A 123 -1.36 20.15 11.28
N GLY A 124 -2.15 19.07 11.26
CA GLY A 124 -3.62 19.14 11.35
C GLY A 124 -4.29 20.17 10.44
N GLY A 125 -3.85 20.29 9.19
CA GLY A 125 -4.62 20.95 8.13
C GLY A 125 -4.71 22.48 8.14
N ARG A 126 -3.87 23.23 8.89
CA ARG A 126 -3.92 24.71 8.84
C ARG A 126 -2.54 25.38 8.85
N SER A 127 -1.78 25.16 7.79
CA SER A 127 -0.88 26.21 7.28
C SER A 127 -1.47 26.66 5.94
N GLY A 128 -2.46 27.55 6.03
CA GLY A 128 -3.19 28.04 4.88
C GLY A 128 -2.30 28.73 3.85
N ALA A 129 -2.77 28.65 2.60
CA ALA A 129 -2.54 29.59 1.51
C ALA A 129 -1.10 29.72 0.97
N ALA A 130 -0.83 28.97 -0.09
CA ALA A 130 -0.39 29.49 -1.41
C ALA A 130 0.57 28.51 -2.11
N ALA A 131 0.01 27.46 -2.70
CA ALA A 131 0.59 26.86 -3.90
C ALA A 131 -0.55 26.22 -4.71
N ALA A 132 -1.46 27.08 -5.17
CA ALA A 132 -2.17 26.81 -6.41
C ALA A 132 -1.12 26.81 -7.52
N ALA A 133 -0.59 25.64 -7.89
CA ALA A 133 0.00 25.38 -9.19
C ALA A 133 0.35 23.90 -9.34
N ALA A 134 -0.24 23.28 -10.36
CA ALA A 134 0.34 22.20 -11.12
C ALA A 134 0.50 20.83 -10.43
N TYR A 135 -0.61 20.08 -10.38
CA TYR A 135 -0.58 18.81 -11.10
C TYR A 135 -1.78 18.78 -12.05
N PRO A 136 -1.61 19.13 -13.34
CA PRO A 136 -2.52 18.62 -14.34
C PRO A 136 -2.41 17.10 -14.27
N PHE A 137 -3.47 16.48 -13.76
CA PHE A 137 -3.96 15.17 -14.12
C PHE A 137 -3.09 14.50 -15.20
N GLN A 138 -2.12 13.70 -14.78
CA GLN A 138 -1.35 12.87 -15.68
C GLN A 138 -2.33 11.81 -16.16
N SER A 139 -2.84 12.00 -17.38
CA SER A 139 -3.83 11.14 -18.02
C SER A 139 -3.42 9.67 -17.88
N PRO A 140 -4.33 8.75 -17.54
CA PRO A 140 -4.01 7.33 -17.58
C PRO A 140 -3.69 6.96 -19.04
N PRO A 141 -2.54 6.31 -19.33
CA PRO A 141 -2.37 5.67 -20.62
C PRO A 141 -3.15 4.35 -20.61
N PHE A 142 -3.73 4.02 -21.77
CA PHE A 142 -4.35 2.74 -22.13
C PHE A 142 -5.84 2.56 -21.78
N SER A 143 -6.69 3.13 -22.65
CA SER A 143 -7.89 2.39 -23.11
C SER A 143 -7.51 1.68 -24.40
N GLY A 144 -7.56 0.33 -24.35
CA GLY A 144 -7.49 -0.53 -25.53
C GLY A 144 -8.84 -0.64 -26.24
#